data_AF-A0A968A2Z7-F1
#
_entry.id   AF-A0A968A2Z7-F1
#
_cell.length_a   1.000
_cell.length_b   1.000
_cell.length_c   1.000
_cell.angle_alpha   90.00
_cell.angle_beta   90.00
_cell.angle_gamma   90.00
#
_symmetry.space_group_name_H-M   'P 1'
#
loop_
_entity.id
_entity.type
_entity.pdbx_description
1 polymer ?
#
loop_
_entity_poly.entity_id
_entity_poly.type
_entity_poly.pdbx_seq_one_letter_code
_entity_poly.pdbx_strand_id
1 'polypeptide(L)'
;QKKTHQLLSSPFPVESIETRTVGRGIQFKRLKDVFHKTVETNEQHIVLLAGEAGIGKSRLLSEFDRWLGLLPRDLDVLIGFGHPSTTNQPYSIIRDLISSRFGINGSDSSSEIREKLESGVRRAVSGKTDWQSAFQHIGKLLGFEIGENPGSQKQTRNTKSFYNQALVYLEKFFKNLTLEAPLVILLEDLHWTDDSSLKLITHINTHLTDYPILIAATTRPSFFSQYPADWLKD
;
A
#
# COMPACT_ATOMS: atom_id res chain seq x y z
N GLN A 1 28.26 -33.24 13.97
CA GLN A 1 26.95 -33.54 13.34
C GLN A 1 26.21 -32.20 13.19
N LYS A 2 26.43 -31.45 12.10
CA LYS A 2 25.54 -31.34 10.93
C LYS A 2 24.05 -31.28 11.29
N LYS A 3 23.47 -30.07 11.26
CA LYS A 3 22.18 -29.81 10.61
C LYS A 3 22.23 -28.43 9.95
N THR A 4 22.60 -28.46 8.68
CA THR A 4 22.43 -27.38 7.70
C THR A 4 20.93 -27.19 7.50
N HIS A 5 20.37 -26.07 7.95
CA HIS A 5 19.03 -25.68 7.55
C HIS A 5 19.10 -25.12 6.12
N GLN A 6 18.65 -25.96 5.20
CA GLN A 6 18.45 -25.67 3.80
C GLN A 6 17.35 -24.59 3.72
N LEU A 7 17.73 -23.37 3.34
CA LEU A 7 16.80 -22.29 3.05
C LEU A 7 16.00 -22.69 1.80
N LEU A 8 14.71 -22.94 1.99
CA LEU A 8 13.75 -23.17 0.91
C LEU A 8 13.69 -21.91 0.04
N SER A 9 14.01 -22.09 -1.23
CA SER A 9 13.85 -21.12 -2.31
C SER A 9 12.38 -20.70 -2.40
N SER A 10 12.08 -19.47 -1.99
CA SER A 10 10.80 -18.82 -2.20
C SER A 10 10.80 -18.11 -3.57
N PRO A 11 9.69 -18.12 -4.33
CA PRO A 11 9.64 -17.54 -5.67
C PRO A 11 9.64 -16.00 -5.70
N PHE A 12 9.66 -15.31 -4.55
CA PHE A 12 9.63 -13.85 -4.47
C PHE A 12 10.92 -13.27 -3.87
N PRO A 13 11.66 -12.40 -4.59
CA PRO A 13 12.85 -11.76 -4.05
C PRO A 13 12.45 -10.61 -3.10
N VAL A 14 12.41 -10.87 -1.80
CA VAL A 14 12.39 -9.81 -0.78
C VAL A 14 13.84 -9.37 -0.56
N GLU A 15 14.26 -8.32 -1.26
CA GLU A 15 15.63 -7.81 -1.17
C GLU A 15 15.70 -6.72 -0.09
N SER A 16 16.22 -7.06 1.10
CA SER A 16 16.53 -6.08 2.16
C SER A 16 17.90 -5.45 1.90
N ILE A 17 17.98 -4.11 1.84
CA ILE A 17 19.23 -3.38 1.56
C ILE A 17 19.64 -2.60 2.83
N GLU A 18 20.75 -3.00 3.47
CA GLU A 18 21.45 -2.19 4.47
C GLU A 18 22.37 -1.17 3.78
N THR A 19 22.44 0.07 4.28
CA THR A 19 23.27 1.12 3.64
C THR A 19 24.22 1.85 4.61
N ARG A 20 25.47 2.00 4.17
CA ARG A 20 26.39 3.11 4.53
C ARG A 20 26.73 3.93 3.28
N THR A 21 27.13 5.17 3.52
CA THR A 21 27.07 6.39 2.70
C THR A 21 28.02 6.47 1.48
N VAL A 22 27.57 7.23 0.45
CA VAL A 22 28.14 7.47 -0.91
C VAL A 22 27.88 6.32 -1.90
N GLY A 23 26.99 6.52 -2.90
CA GLY A 23 26.67 5.48 -3.90
C GLY A 23 25.20 5.23 -4.24
N ARG A 24 24.28 6.19 -4.00
CA ARG A 24 22.83 6.01 -4.20
C ARG A 24 22.39 5.64 -5.61
N GLY A 25 23.26 5.80 -6.61
CA GLY A 25 23.01 5.34 -7.97
C GLY A 25 22.70 3.84 -8.03
N ILE A 26 23.28 3.03 -7.15
CA ILE A 26 23.01 1.58 -7.10
C ILE A 26 21.59 1.31 -6.60
N GLN A 27 21.18 1.91 -5.48
CA GLN A 27 19.84 1.75 -4.92
C GLN A 27 18.77 2.29 -5.87
N PHE A 28 19.02 3.46 -6.46
CA PHE A 28 18.13 4.04 -7.46
C PHE A 28 18.02 3.17 -8.71
N LYS A 29 19.15 2.64 -9.21
CA LYS A 29 19.16 1.69 -10.32
C LYS A 29 18.33 0.46 -9.98
N ARG A 30 18.48 -0.13 -8.79
CA ARG A 30 17.68 -1.28 -8.35
C ARG A 30 16.17 -0.98 -8.31
N LEU A 31 15.75 0.18 -7.79
CA LEU A 31 14.33 0.57 -7.82
C LEU A 31 13.78 0.60 -9.25
N LYS A 32 14.56 1.15 -10.20
CA LYS A 32 14.20 1.16 -11.62
C LYS A 32 14.18 -0.24 -12.22
N ASP A 33 15.18 -1.06 -11.92
CA ASP A 33 15.28 -2.43 -12.42
C ASP A 33 14.08 -3.26 -11.94
N VAL A 34 13.68 -3.13 -10.68
CA VAL A 34 12.49 -3.80 -10.14
C VAL A 34 11.22 -3.27 -10.78
N PHE A 35 11.08 -1.96 -10.98
CA PHE A 35 9.94 -1.40 -11.71
C PHE A 35 9.84 -1.94 -13.14
N HIS A 36 10.94 -1.96 -13.89
CA HIS A 36 10.96 -2.54 -15.23
C HIS A 36 10.56 -4.01 -15.20
N LYS A 37 11.07 -4.77 -14.23
CA LYS A 37 10.68 -6.17 -14.03
C LYS A 37 9.19 -6.33 -13.72
N THR A 38 8.61 -5.55 -12.81
CA THR A 38 7.18 -5.55 -12.49
C THR A 38 6.33 -5.37 -13.75
N VAL A 39 6.75 -4.46 -14.60
CA VAL A 39 6.07 -4.16 -15.86
C VAL A 39 6.23 -5.29 -16.87
N GLU A 40 7.46 -5.80 -17.03
CA GLU A 40 7.81 -6.81 -18.02
C GLU A 40 7.19 -8.17 -17.71
N THR A 41 7.17 -8.57 -16.43
CA THR A 41 6.60 -9.85 -16.00
C THR A 41 5.11 -9.77 -15.72
N ASN A 42 4.57 -8.55 -15.58
CA ASN A 42 3.18 -8.31 -15.16
C ASN A 42 2.88 -8.90 -13.78
N GLU A 43 3.89 -8.96 -12.90
CA GLU A 43 3.81 -9.52 -11.56
C GLU A 43 4.14 -8.48 -10.50
N GLN A 44 3.58 -8.70 -9.32
CA GLN A 44 3.80 -7.85 -8.18
C GLN A 44 5.24 -7.97 -7.68
N HIS A 45 5.84 -6.83 -7.34
CA HIS A 45 7.12 -6.78 -6.63
C HIS A 45 7.04 -5.81 -5.46
N ILE A 46 7.84 -6.10 -4.43
CA ILE A 46 7.95 -5.27 -3.24
C ILE A 46 9.42 -4.96 -2.94
N VAL A 47 9.72 -3.70 -2.65
CA VAL A 47 11.05 -3.21 -2.29
C VAL A 47 10.97 -2.50 -0.95
N LEU A 48 11.78 -2.96 0.01
CA LEU A 48 11.90 -2.32 1.32
C LEU A 48 13.25 -1.58 1.42
N LEU A 49 13.16 -0.25 1.51
CA LEU A 49 14.29 0.64 1.72
C LEU A 49 14.50 0.81 3.22
N ALA A 50 15.45 0.05 3.77
CA ALA A 50 15.81 0.10 5.17
C ALA A 50 17.01 1.02 5.43
N GLY A 51 16.96 1.77 6.52
CA GLY A 51 18.11 2.58 6.93
C GLY A 51 17.79 3.58 8.02
N GLU A 52 18.82 4.15 8.61
CA GLU A 52 18.68 5.06 9.75
C GLU A 52 17.96 6.38 9.38
N ALA A 53 17.48 7.08 10.40
CA ALA A 53 16.92 8.41 10.22
C ALA A 53 17.95 9.35 9.57
N GLY A 54 17.52 10.24 8.68
CA GLY A 54 18.41 11.18 8.00
C GLY A 54 19.30 10.57 6.89
N ILE A 55 19.32 9.24 6.71
CA ILE A 55 20.09 8.60 5.62
C ILE A 55 19.49 8.86 4.23
N GLY A 56 18.35 9.56 4.16
CA GLY A 56 17.68 10.09 2.97
C GLY A 56 16.88 9.08 2.13
N LYS A 57 16.24 8.11 2.77
CA LYS A 57 15.30 7.16 2.12
C LYS A 57 14.13 7.88 1.43
N SER A 58 13.51 8.84 2.12
CA SER A 58 12.43 9.68 1.57
C SER A 58 12.88 10.45 0.33
N ARG A 59 14.11 10.99 0.35
CA ARG A 59 14.68 11.63 -0.83
C ARG A 59 14.85 10.66 -2.00
N LEU A 60 15.25 9.42 -1.75
CA LEU A 60 15.38 8.40 -2.79
C LEU A 60 14.00 8.05 -3.41
N LEU A 61 12.95 7.88 -2.58
CA LEU A 61 11.60 7.66 -3.10
C LEU A 61 11.04 8.88 -3.84
N SER A 62 11.29 10.11 -3.35
CA SER A 62 10.89 11.33 -4.06
C SER A 62 11.61 11.50 -5.41
N GLU A 63 12.90 11.13 -5.49
CA GLU A 63 13.64 11.09 -6.76
C GLU A 63 13.07 10.01 -7.69
N PHE A 64 12.57 8.89 -7.14
CA PHE A 64 11.97 7.79 -7.89
C PHE A 64 10.60 8.17 -8.44
N ASP A 65 9.73 8.75 -7.61
CA ASP A 65 8.44 9.34 -8.02
C ASP A 65 8.61 10.34 -9.17
N ARG A 66 9.56 11.27 -9.04
CA ARG A 66 9.87 12.22 -10.11
C ARG A 66 10.31 11.52 -11.39
N TRP A 67 11.11 10.47 -11.29
CA TRP A 67 11.53 9.70 -12.47
C TRP A 67 10.36 8.95 -13.12
N LEU A 68 9.44 8.38 -12.33
CA LEU A 68 8.22 7.75 -12.83
C LEU A 68 7.40 8.74 -13.66
N GLY A 69 7.25 9.98 -13.19
CA GLY A 69 6.55 11.05 -13.93
C GLY A 69 7.24 11.52 -15.22
N LEU A 70 8.48 11.12 -15.47
CA LEU A 70 9.20 11.41 -16.72
C LEU A 70 9.12 10.26 -17.74
N LEU A 71 8.53 9.12 -17.36
CA LEU A 71 8.40 7.99 -18.26
C LEU A 71 7.36 8.28 -19.34
N PRO A 72 7.61 7.87 -20.61
CA PRO A 72 6.65 8.04 -21.70
C PRO A 72 5.54 6.97 -21.64
N ARG A 73 4.90 6.80 -20.48
CA ARG A 73 3.79 5.87 -20.29
C ARG A 73 2.87 6.34 -19.17
N ASP A 74 1.63 5.90 -19.24
CA ASP A 74 0.68 6.08 -18.16
C ASP A 74 1.03 5.16 -16.98
N LEU A 75 0.99 5.73 -15.79
CA LEU A 75 1.22 5.04 -14.51
C LEU A 75 0.20 5.54 -13.50
N ASP A 76 -0.30 4.63 -12.69
CA ASP A 76 -0.99 5.00 -11.46
C ASP A 76 0.02 4.99 -10.31
N VAL A 77 0.25 6.15 -9.70
CA VAL A 77 1.12 6.28 -8.53
C VAL A 77 0.28 6.66 -7.32
N LEU A 78 0.41 5.87 -6.25
CA LEU A 78 -0.22 6.12 -4.96
C LEU A 78 0.88 6.35 -3.93
N ILE A 79 0.70 7.35 -3.05
CA ILE A 79 1.68 7.70 -2.02
C ILE A 79 0.96 7.76 -0.69
N GLY A 80 1.50 7.05 0.31
CA GLY A 80 1.02 7.09 1.70
C GLY A 80 2.17 7.27 2.69
N PHE A 81 1.89 7.93 3.81
CA PHE A 81 2.84 8.26 4.86
C PHE A 81 2.42 7.67 6.21
N GLY A 82 3.35 6.99 6.87
CA GLY A 82 3.24 6.64 8.27
C GLY A 82 3.49 7.88 9.15
N HIS A 83 2.61 8.13 10.12
CA HIS A 83 2.76 9.24 11.04
C HIS A 83 2.90 8.77 12.48
N PRO A 84 3.81 9.36 13.29
CA PRO A 84 3.94 9.01 14.71
C PRO A 84 2.62 9.16 15.49
N SER A 85 1.80 10.15 15.12
CA SER A 85 0.51 10.44 15.76
C SER A 85 -0.59 9.42 15.45
N THR A 86 -0.43 8.59 14.41
CA THR A 86 -1.46 7.64 13.95
C THR A 86 -1.07 6.19 14.16
N THR A 87 0.01 5.91 14.91
CA THR A 87 0.50 4.54 15.19
C THR A 87 -0.56 3.63 15.80
N ASN A 88 -1.53 4.17 16.55
CA ASN A 88 -2.63 3.42 17.17
C ASN A 88 -3.96 3.50 16.39
N GLN A 89 -3.98 4.16 15.23
CA GLN A 89 -5.15 4.25 14.37
C GLN A 89 -5.11 3.10 13.36
N PRO A 90 -6.07 2.17 13.37
CA PRO A 90 -6.09 1.06 12.41
C PRO A 90 -6.10 1.56 10.96
N TYR A 91 -5.31 0.91 10.12
CA TYR A 91 -5.23 1.20 8.69
C TYR A 91 -4.72 2.62 8.36
N SER A 92 -3.94 3.23 9.26
CA SER A 92 -3.52 4.63 9.18
C SER A 92 -2.83 5.00 7.86
N ILE A 93 -1.81 4.25 7.45
CA ILE A 93 -1.07 4.54 6.20
C ILE A 93 -1.92 4.29 4.96
N ILE A 94 -2.85 3.34 5.02
CA ILE A 94 -3.75 3.05 3.90
C ILE A 94 -4.83 4.14 3.80
N ARG A 95 -5.33 4.63 4.93
CA ARG A 95 -6.20 5.80 4.99
C ARG A 95 -5.49 7.02 4.41
N ASP A 96 -4.24 7.25 4.77
CA ASP A 96 -3.44 8.35 4.22
C ASP A 96 -3.26 8.23 2.71
N LEU A 97 -2.88 7.04 2.23
CA LEU A 97 -2.75 6.72 0.81
C LEU A 97 -4.05 6.98 0.02
N ILE A 98 -5.19 6.53 0.55
CA ILE A 98 -6.51 6.76 -0.07
C ILE A 98 -6.89 8.24 -0.01
N SER A 99 -6.56 8.92 1.08
CA SER A 99 -6.81 10.37 1.23
C SER A 99 -6.03 11.17 0.19
N SER A 100 -4.73 10.88 0.05
CA SER A 100 -3.85 11.47 -0.97
C SER A 100 -4.38 11.23 -2.38
N ARG A 101 -4.76 9.99 -2.71
CA ARG A 101 -5.31 9.63 -4.04
C ARG A 101 -6.61 10.37 -4.36
N PHE A 102 -7.46 10.62 -3.38
CA PHE A 102 -8.75 11.29 -3.58
C PHE A 102 -8.72 12.79 -3.31
N GLY A 103 -7.55 13.35 -2.98
CA GLY A 103 -7.38 14.77 -2.66
C GLY A 103 -8.14 15.19 -1.40
N ILE A 104 -8.27 14.28 -0.43
CA ILE A 104 -8.86 14.53 0.89
C ILE A 104 -7.81 15.20 1.77
N ASN A 105 -8.12 16.40 2.26
CA ASN A 105 -7.23 17.22 3.06
C ASN A 105 -7.71 17.33 4.51
N GLY A 106 -6.79 17.61 5.43
CA GLY A 106 -7.12 17.79 6.86
C GLY A 106 -8.02 19.01 7.16
N SER A 107 -8.18 19.94 6.20
CA SER A 107 -9.06 21.09 6.31
C SER A 107 -10.46 20.87 5.72
N ASP A 108 -10.69 19.73 5.05
CA ASP A 108 -11.97 19.44 4.43
C ASP A 108 -13.05 19.21 5.50
N SER A 109 -14.25 19.70 5.23
CA SER A 109 -15.45 19.37 6.02
C SER A 109 -15.84 17.90 5.87
N SER A 110 -16.59 17.34 6.82
CA SER A 110 -17.07 15.95 6.73
C SER A 110 -17.87 15.67 5.45
N SER A 111 -18.60 16.65 4.91
CA SER A 111 -19.30 16.53 3.62
C SER A 111 -18.34 16.44 2.43
N GLU A 112 -17.28 17.24 2.41
CA GLU A 112 -16.27 17.22 1.34
C GLU A 112 -15.47 15.92 1.36
N ILE A 113 -15.07 15.46 2.55
CA ILE A 113 -14.40 14.16 2.72
C ILE A 113 -15.27 13.03 2.15
N ARG A 114 -16.56 13.03 2.51
CA ARG A 114 -17.53 12.04 2.03
C ARG A 114 -17.63 12.08 0.50
N GLU A 115 -17.84 13.26 -0.07
CA GLU A 115 -18.01 13.43 -1.52
C GLU A 115 -16.77 12.97 -2.30
N LYS A 116 -15.57 13.37 -1.85
CA LYS A 116 -14.30 12.98 -2.48
C LYS A 116 -14.09 11.47 -2.40
N LEU A 117 -14.35 10.87 -1.24
CA LEU A 117 -14.26 9.42 -1.05
C LEU A 117 -15.27 8.67 -1.93
N GLU A 118 -16.52 9.12 -1.96
CA GLU A 118 -17.59 8.51 -2.77
C GLU A 118 -17.25 8.57 -4.27
N SER A 119 -16.85 9.75 -4.74
CA SER A 119 -16.44 10.02 -6.12
C SER A 119 -15.21 9.20 -6.51
N GLY A 120 -14.21 9.13 -5.62
CA GLY A 120 -12.98 8.36 -5.80
C GLY A 120 -13.22 6.85 -5.88
N VAL A 121 -13.96 6.30 -4.92
CA VAL A 121 -14.32 4.87 -4.91
C VAL A 121 -15.13 4.51 -6.14
N ARG A 122 -16.16 5.31 -6.49
CA ARG A 122 -17.00 5.06 -7.66
C ARG A 122 -16.22 4.98 -8.96
N ARG A 123 -15.19 5.81 -9.15
CA ARG A 123 -14.30 5.73 -10.33
C ARG A 123 -13.43 4.49 -10.30
N ALA A 124 -12.84 4.18 -9.15
CA ALA A 124 -11.84 3.13 -9.03
C ALA A 124 -12.43 1.70 -9.05
N VAL A 125 -13.61 1.48 -8.48
CA VAL A 125 -14.25 0.14 -8.49
C VAL A 125 -15.23 -0.06 -9.64
N SER A 126 -15.03 0.61 -10.79
CA SER A 126 -15.96 0.54 -11.93
C SER A 126 -16.14 -0.88 -12.49
N GLY A 127 -17.23 -1.09 -13.25
CA GLY A 127 -17.57 -2.39 -13.87
C GLY A 127 -18.59 -3.20 -13.06
N LYS A 128 -18.26 -4.46 -12.73
CA LYS A 128 -19.17 -5.42 -12.04
C LYS A 128 -19.23 -5.26 -10.52
N THR A 129 -18.42 -4.37 -9.94
CA THR A 129 -18.36 -4.17 -8.49
C THR A 129 -19.43 -3.17 -8.06
N ASP A 130 -20.18 -3.51 -7.02
CA ASP A 130 -21.12 -2.59 -6.38
C ASP A 130 -20.33 -1.47 -5.68
N TRP A 131 -20.32 -0.29 -6.30
CA TRP A 131 -19.55 0.85 -5.79
C TRP A 131 -20.13 1.43 -4.50
N GLN A 132 -21.46 1.35 -4.30
CA GLN A 132 -22.08 1.81 -3.06
C GLN A 132 -21.65 0.92 -1.90
N SER A 133 -21.64 -0.40 -2.11
CA SER A 133 -21.12 -1.33 -1.10
C SER A 133 -19.62 -1.14 -0.88
N ALA A 134 -18.82 -0.94 -1.94
CA ALA A 134 -17.40 -0.65 -1.79
C ALA A 134 -17.15 0.61 -0.97
N PHE A 135 -17.87 1.70 -1.27
CA PHE A 135 -17.77 2.97 -0.53
C PHE A 135 -18.07 2.79 0.96
N GLN A 136 -19.14 2.06 1.28
CA GLN A 136 -19.54 1.79 2.68
C GLN A 136 -18.49 0.95 3.42
N HIS A 137 -17.97 -0.10 2.79
CA HIS A 137 -17.03 -1.00 3.43
C HIS A 137 -15.62 -0.39 3.56
N ILE A 138 -15.10 0.23 2.50
CA ILE A 138 -13.80 0.91 2.50
C ILE A 138 -13.84 2.09 3.48
N GLY A 139 -14.88 2.93 3.40
CA GLY A 139 -14.99 4.10 4.26
C GLY A 139 -15.03 3.74 5.73
N LYS A 140 -15.83 2.74 6.12
CA LYS A 140 -15.90 2.27 7.51
C LYS A 140 -14.62 1.57 7.97
N LEU A 141 -13.97 0.77 7.12
CA LEU A 141 -12.70 0.10 7.45
C LEU A 141 -11.59 1.12 7.76
N LEU A 142 -11.48 2.16 6.93
CA LEU A 142 -10.46 3.21 7.05
C LEU A 142 -10.87 4.32 8.05
N GLY A 143 -12.02 4.18 8.70
CA GLY A 143 -12.51 5.08 9.74
C GLY A 143 -13.01 6.45 9.24
N PHE A 144 -13.44 6.56 7.99
CA PHE A 144 -14.05 7.78 7.47
C PHE A 144 -15.50 7.94 7.97
N GLU A 145 -15.90 9.18 8.23
CA GLU A 145 -17.28 9.53 8.63
C GLU A 145 -18.20 9.54 7.39
N ILE A 146 -18.66 8.36 6.97
CA ILE A 146 -19.40 8.18 5.72
C ILE A 146 -20.92 8.15 5.87
N GLY A 147 -21.47 8.50 7.04
CA GLY A 147 -22.92 8.47 7.33
C GLY A 147 -23.55 7.08 7.20
N GLU A 148 -24.65 6.81 7.91
CA GLU A 148 -25.36 5.54 7.76
C GLU A 148 -26.19 5.53 6.47
N ASN A 149 -26.32 4.35 5.86
CA ASN A 149 -27.32 4.15 4.82
C ASN A 149 -28.68 3.91 5.51
N PRO A 150 -29.78 4.61 5.17
CA PRO A 150 -31.09 4.44 5.84
C PRO A 150 -31.68 3.01 5.79
N GLY A 151 -31.06 2.07 5.07
CA GLY A 151 -31.41 0.65 5.03
C GLY A 151 -30.51 -0.30 5.84
N SER A 152 -29.43 0.17 6.47
CA SER A 152 -28.45 -0.71 7.16
C SER A 152 -28.78 -1.04 8.63
N GLN A 153 -29.90 -0.53 9.17
CA GLN A 153 -30.31 -0.70 10.57
C GLN A 153 -30.67 -2.15 11.01
N LYS A 154 -30.45 -3.17 10.16
CA LYS A 154 -30.67 -4.59 10.52
C LYS A 154 -29.47 -5.51 10.32
N GLN A 155 -28.25 -4.97 10.12
CA GLN A 155 -27.03 -5.78 10.05
C GLN A 155 -26.13 -5.60 11.27
N THR A 156 -26.62 -6.03 12.44
CA THR A 156 -25.78 -6.67 13.47
C THR A 156 -25.34 -8.08 13.02
N ARG A 157 -25.12 -8.29 11.71
CA ARG A 157 -24.68 -9.56 11.13
C ARG A 157 -23.16 -9.51 10.96
N ASN A 158 -22.49 -9.97 12.01
CA ASN A 158 -21.11 -10.46 12.00
C ASN A 158 -20.07 -9.44 11.52
N THR A 159 -19.57 -8.63 12.46
CA THR A 159 -18.44 -7.69 12.30
C THR A 159 -17.27 -8.27 11.48
N LYS A 160 -16.96 -9.55 11.65
CA LYS A 160 -15.90 -10.25 10.88
C LYS A 160 -16.23 -10.33 9.38
N SER A 161 -17.49 -10.60 9.03
CA SER A 161 -17.93 -10.65 7.63
C SER A 161 -17.83 -9.28 6.97
N PHE A 162 -18.14 -8.21 7.69
CA PHE A 162 -18.01 -6.85 7.18
C PHE A 162 -16.54 -6.51 6.89
N TYR A 163 -15.63 -6.80 7.83
CA TYR A 163 -14.19 -6.57 7.63
C TYR A 163 -13.65 -7.36 6.44
N ASN A 164 -13.98 -8.65 6.33
CA ASN A 164 -13.55 -9.47 5.19
C ASN A 164 -14.06 -8.89 3.86
N GLN A 165 -15.30 -8.40 3.81
CA GLN A 165 -15.81 -7.75 2.60
C GLN A 165 -15.08 -6.45 2.28
N ALA A 166 -14.71 -5.66 3.28
CA ALA A 166 -13.92 -4.45 3.07
C ALA A 166 -12.54 -4.75 2.48
N LEU A 167 -11.87 -5.83 2.94
CA LEU A 167 -10.61 -6.29 2.34
C LEU A 167 -10.79 -6.69 0.88
N VAL A 168 -11.86 -7.42 0.55
CA VAL A 168 -12.19 -7.79 -0.84
C VAL A 168 -12.45 -6.54 -1.71
N TYR A 169 -13.11 -5.51 -1.19
CA TYR A 169 -13.32 -4.26 -1.92
C TYR A 169 -12.03 -3.47 -2.13
N LEU A 170 -11.13 -3.45 -1.15
CA LEU A 170 -9.80 -2.84 -1.30
C LEU A 170 -8.92 -3.60 -2.30
N GLU A 171 -8.92 -4.93 -2.26
CA GLU A 171 -8.22 -5.76 -3.24
C GLU A 171 -8.71 -5.44 -4.66
N LYS A 172 -10.03 -5.39 -4.86
CA LYS A 172 -10.64 -4.98 -6.14
C LYS A 172 -10.27 -3.55 -6.53
N PHE A 173 -10.20 -2.63 -5.57
CA PHE A 173 -9.77 -1.25 -5.81
C PHE A 173 -8.35 -1.23 -6.40
N PHE A 174 -7.37 -1.85 -5.74
CA PHE A 174 -5.99 -1.88 -6.24
C PHE A 174 -5.87 -2.64 -7.56
N LYS A 175 -6.53 -3.79 -7.68
CA LYS A 175 -6.59 -4.55 -8.93
C LYS A 175 -7.14 -3.71 -10.08
N ASN A 176 -8.23 -2.98 -9.88
CA ASN A 176 -8.85 -2.20 -10.94
C ASN A 176 -7.96 -1.07 -11.45
N LEU A 177 -7.13 -0.46 -10.58
CA LEU A 177 -6.13 0.52 -11.03
C LEU A 177 -5.13 -0.10 -12.01
N THR A 178 -4.82 -1.40 -11.86
CA THR A 178 -3.88 -2.09 -12.76
C THR A 178 -4.44 -2.41 -14.15
N LEU A 179 -5.74 -2.19 -14.38
CA LEU A 179 -6.37 -2.53 -15.66
C LEU A 179 -5.98 -1.58 -16.79
N GLU A 180 -5.70 -0.32 -16.45
CA GLU A 180 -5.35 0.72 -17.42
C GLU A 180 -3.84 0.97 -17.48
N ALA A 181 -3.16 0.89 -16.33
CA ALA A 181 -1.73 1.16 -16.21
C ALA A 181 -1.09 0.37 -15.06
N PRO A 182 0.24 0.09 -15.10
CA PRO A 182 0.96 -0.41 -13.94
C PRO A 182 0.79 0.48 -12.71
N LEU A 183 0.65 -0.14 -11.54
CA LEU A 183 0.42 0.55 -10.28
C LEU A 183 1.73 0.60 -9.47
N VAL A 184 2.11 1.80 -9.04
CA VAL A 184 3.21 2.00 -8.10
C VAL A 184 2.65 2.55 -6.79
N ILE A 185 2.92 1.85 -5.68
CA ILE A 185 2.53 2.24 -4.33
C ILE A 185 3.81 2.61 -3.57
N LEU A 186 3.93 3.88 -3.19
CA LEU A 186 5.03 4.41 -2.40
C LEU A 186 4.57 4.59 -0.94
N LEU A 187 5.20 3.87 -0.01
CA LEU A 187 4.85 3.93 1.41
C LEU A 187 6.02 4.46 2.23
N GLU A 188 5.87 5.63 2.81
CA GLU A 188 6.90 6.23 3.64
C GLU A 188 6.73 5.87 5.11
N ASP A 189 7.85 5.61 5.78
CA ASP A 189 7.96 5.42 7.22
C ASP A 189 7.04 4.32 7.79
N LEU A 190 7.13 3.11 7.22
CA LEU A 190 6.40 1.93 7.70
C LEU A 190 6.60 1.61 9.19
N HIS A 191 7.70 2.06 9.80
CA HIS A 191 7.95 1.90 11.22
C HIS A 191 6.98 2.67 12.13
N TRP A 192 6.20 3.62 11.59
CA TRP A 192 5.10 4.30 12.29
C TRP A 192 3.72 3.70 12.00
N THR A 193 3.66 2.66 11.19
CA THR A 193 2.41 2.06 10.73
C THR A 193 1.86 1.06 11.76
N ASP A 194 0.53 1.00 11.87
CA ASP A 194 -0.18 0.07 12.74
C ASP A 194 -0.22 -1.37 12.19
N ASP A 195 -0.39 -2.36 13.06
CA ASP A 195 -0.43 -3.79 12.68
C ASP A 195 -1.52 -4.13 11.65
N SER A 196 -2.65 -3.40 11.65
CA SER A 196 -3.76 -3.69 10.73
C SER A 196 -3.43 -3.23 9.31
N SER A 197 -2.75 -2.10 9.17
CA SER A 197 -2.14 -1.66 7.91
C SER A 197 -1.12 -2.66 7.38
N LEU A 198 -0.20 -3.15 8.24
CA LEU A 198 0.78 -4.16 7.83
C LEU A 198 0.10 -5.43 7.33
N LYS A 199 -0.88 -5.96 8.07
CA LYS A 199 -1.68 -7.12 7.63
C LYS A 199 -2.36 -6.91 6.29
N LEU A 200 -2.85 -5.70 6.01
CA LEU A 200 -3.45 -5.37 4.73
C LEU A 200 -2.41 -5.30 3.60
N ILE A 201 -1.19 -4.79 3.87
CA ILE A 201 -0.09 -4.84 2.90
C ILE A 201 0.27 -6.30 2.59
N THR A 202 0.33 -7.18 3.60
CA THR A 202 0.54 -8.62 3.40
C THR A 202 -0.61 -9.27 2.64
N HIS A 203 -1.87 -8.91 2.93
CA HIS A 203 -3.04 -9.37 2.18
C HIS A 203 -2.92 -8.99 0.69
N ILE A 204 -2.53 -7.76 0.38
CA ILE A 204 -2.30 -7.31 -1.00
C ILE A 204 -1.16 -8.10 -1.65
N ASN A 205 -0.04 -8.30 -0.95
CA ASN A 205 1.11 -9.06 -1.42
C ASN A 205 0.81 -10.54 -1.73
N THR A 206 -0.20 -11.11 -1.08
CA THR A 206 -0.59 -12.51 -1.25
C THR A 206 -1.68 -12.71 -2.30
N HIS A 207 -2.52 -11.70 -2.56
CA HIS A 207 -3.68 -11.84 -3.44
C HIS A 207 -3.52 -11.16 -4.81
N LEU A 208 -2.56 -10.23 -4.95
CA LEU A 208 -2.35 -9.47 -6.18
C LEU A 208 -1.02 -9.80 -6.89
N THR A 209 -0.51 -11.02 -6.73
CA THR A 209 0.79 -11.45 -7.30
C THR A 209 0.86 -11.35 -8.82
N ASP A 210 -0.26 -11.54 -9.50
CA ASP A 210 -0.32 -11.62 -10.97
C ASP A 210 -0.72 -10.28 -11.62
N TYR A 211 -0.50 -9.17 -10.91
CA TYR A 211 -0.77 -7.82 -11.39
C TYR A 211 0.50 -6.97 -11.35
N PRO A 212 0.65 -6.00 -12.28
CA PRO A 212 1.85 -5.16 -12.39
C PRO A 212 1.86 -4.09 -11.28
N ILE A 213 2.09 -4.52 -10.04
CA ILE A 213 2.10 -3.69 -8.84
C ILE A 213 3.51 -3.63 -8.27
N LEU A 214 4.08 -2.44 -8.17
CA LEU A 214 5.30 -2.20 -7.41
C LEU A 214 4.95 -1.54 -6.07
N ILE A 215 5.24 -2.19 -4.95
CA ILE A 215 5.21 -1.56 -3.63
C ILE A 215 6.64 -1.19 -3.25
N ALA A 216 6.95 0.10 -3.13
CA ALA A 216 8.23 0.57 -2.63
C ALA A 216 8.03 1.29 -1.30
N ALA A 217 8.64 0.79 -0.23
CA ALA A 217 8.39 1.30 1.11
C ALA A 217 9.67 1.63 1.87
N THR A 218 9.65 2.65 2.72
CA THR A 218 10.77 3.01 3.60
C THR A 218 10.51 2.55 5.03
N THR A 219 11.58 2.13 5.72
CA THR A 219 11.50 1.76 7.14
C THR A 219 12.83 1.96 7.86
N ARG A 220 12.82 1.82 9.18
CA ARG A 220 14.02 1.79 10.03
C ARG A 220 14.49 0.35 10.25
N PRO A 221 15.80 0.09 10.48
CA PRO A 221 16.27 -1.25 10.77
C PRO A 221 15.58 -1.91 11.98
N SER A 222 15.21 -1.12 12.98
CA SER A 222 14.46 -1.58 14.16
C SER A 222 13.11 -2.22 13.84
N PHE A 223 12.51 -1.91 12.68
CA PHE A 223 11.30 -2.56 12.21
C PHE A 223 11.47 -4.07 12.10
N PHE A 224 12.65 -4.53 11.65
CA PHE A 224 12.92 -5.95 11.48
C PHE A 224 13.11 -6.73 12.79
N SER A 225 13.24 -6.03 13.92
CA SER A 225 13.24 -6.68 15.23
C SER A 225 11.84 -7.15 15.64
N GLN A 226 10.79 -6.50 15.13
CA GLN A 226 9.39 -6.85 15.40
C GLN A 226 8.76 -7.63 14.23
N TYR A 227 9.15 -7.29 12.99
CA TYR A 227 8.62 -7.85 11.76
C TYR A 227 9.77 -8.42 10.93
N PRO A 228 10.05 -9.74 11.01
CA PRO A 228 11.11 -10.38 10.23
C PRO A 228 11.03 -10.02 8.75
N ALA A 229 12.14 -10.07 8.01
CA ALA A 229 12.16 -9.61 6.61
C ALA A 229 11.11 -10.30 5.71
N ASP A 230 10.66 -11.50 6.08
CA ASP A 230 9.61 -12.27 5.42
C ASP A 230 8.20 -12.07 6.00
N TRP A 231 7.95 -11.03 6.80
CA TRP A 231 6.62 -10.69 7.35
C TRP A 231 5.51 -10.55 6.29
N LEU A 232 5.90 -10.35 5.03
CA LEU A 232 5.02 -10.29 3.87
C LEU A 232 4.53 -11.67 3.38
N LYS A 233 4.96 -12.76 4.00
CA LYS A 233 4.61 -14.14 3.63
C LYS A 233 3.46 -14.74 4.44
N ASP A 234 3.09 -14.12 5.58
CA ASP A 234 2.18 -14.70 6.58
C ASP A 234 0.88 -13.90 6.78
#